data_AF-A0A4R2NMC1-F1
#
_entry.id   AF-A0A4R2NMC1-F1
#
_cell.length_a   1.000
_cell.length_b   1.000
_cell.length_c   1.000
_cell.angle_alpha   90.00
_cell.angle_beta   90.00
_cell.angle_gamma   90.00
#
_symmetry.space_group_name_H-M   'P 1'
#
loop_
_entity.id
_entity.type
_entity.pdbx_description
1 polymer ?
#
loop_
_entity_poly.entity_id
_entity_poly.type
_entity_poly.pdbx_seq_one_letter_code
_entity_poly.pdbx_strand_id
1 'polypeptide(L)'
;MNFLRNEEPYLRITEYLKYKNSMRKENEKWNISAMKPMPSFLYANKKVDIGGTVSLLTGSSVAKRGVTNFDGNSLVKGRVFVASGITMKYAIADANTGEQDVAYSLSQMPNVLMQSTLVVKQKNEILIELPISDMLASTENGNHYFKLGSFALLEDDTITEIEIQYPEGARLDLETGKALFASARLSGFVTYQKR
;
A
#
# COMPACT_ATOMS: atom_id res chain seq x y z
N MET A 1 -33.35 12.63 6.86
CA MET A 1 -32.16 13.51 6.87
C MET A 1 -31.02 12.75 6.21
N ASN A 2 -30.68 13.09 4.97
CA ASN A 2 -29.56 12.52 4.21
C ASN A 2 -28.60 13.66 3.90
N PHE A 3 -27.67 13.94 4.81
CA PHE A 3 -26.58 14.88 4.56
C PHE A 3 -25.27 14.13 4.86
N LEU A 4 -24.29 14.27 3.95
CA LEU A 4 -22.87 13.84 4.07
C LEU A 4 -22.42 12.47 3.50
N ARG A 5 -23.23 11.71 2.76
CA ARG A 5 -22.78 10.41 2.21
C ARG A 5 -21.48 10.46 1.37
N ASN A 6 -21.19 11.57 0.68
CA ASN A 6 -19.98 11.71 -0.13
C ASN A 6 -18.80 12.39 0.62
N GLU A 7 -19.10 13.15 1.68
CA GLU A 7 -18.09 13.94 2.42
C GLU A 7 -17.65 13.28 3.73
N GLU A 8 -18.37 12.26 4.21
CA GLU A 8 -18.01 11.50 5.41
C GLU A 8 -16.56 10.98 5.41
N PRO A 9 -16.03 10.37 4.33
CA PRO A 9 -14.64 9.92 4.32
C PRO A 9 -13.65 11.09 4.45
N TYR A 10 -13.94 12.21 3.78
CA TYR A 10 -13.11 13.41 3.82
C TYR A 10 -13.09 14.03 5.22
N LEU A 11 -14.24 14.13 5.89
CA LEU A 11 -14.35 14.64 7.25
C LEU A 11 -13.61 13.75 8.24
N ARG A 12 -13.81 12.43 8.19
CA ARG A 12 -13.12 11.47 9.07
C ARG A 12 -11.60 11.58 8.98
N ILE A 13 -11.08 11.74 7.76
CA ILE A 13 -9.64 11.85 7.53
C ILE A 13 -9.10 13.19 7.97
N THR A 14 -9.85 14.27 7.73
CA THR A 14 -9.47 15.60 8.20
C THR A 14 -9.39 15.65 9.72
N GLU A 15 -10.38 15.07 10.41
CA GLU A 15 -10.37 14.97 11.89
C GLU A 15 -9.24 14.06 12.40
N TYR A 16 -9.01 12.92 11.75
CA TYR A 16 -7.87 12.06 12.07
C TYR A 16 -6.53 12.79 11.94
N LEU A 17 -6.34 13.55 10.86
CA LEU A 17 -5.13 14.36 10.64
C LEU A 17 -4.99 15.47 11.69
N LYS A 18 -6.07 16.15 12.06
CA LYS A 18 -6.05 17.14 13.15
C LYS A 18 -5.60 16.51 14.47
N TYR A 19 -6.17 15.37 14.82
CA TYR A 19 -5.81 14.61 16.03
C TYR A 19 -4.34 14.17 16.02
N LYS A 20 -3.86 13.60 14.91
CA LYS A 20 -2.44 13.22 14.80
C LYS A 20 -1.53 14.44 14.87
N ASN A 21 -1.92 15.56 14.25
CA ASN A 21 -1.15 16.79 14.29
C ASN A 21 -1.07 17.43 15.68
N SER A 22 -2.13 17.33 16.50
CA SER A 22 -2.10 17.85 17.87
C SER A 22 -1.13 17.08 18.77
N MET A 23 -0.80 15.83 18.42
CA MET A 23 0.17 15.00 19.14
C MET A 23 1.63 15.23 18.67
N ARG A 24 1.85 15.99 17.59
CA ARG A 24 3.19 16.32 17.08
C ARG A 24 3.80 17.46 17.89
N LYS A 25 5.14 17.49 17.95
CA LYS A 25 5.91 18.62 18.51
C LYS A 25 5.61 19.89 17.71
N GLU A 26 5.62 21.05 18.37
CA GLU A 26 5.24 22.34 17.77
C GLU A 26 6.02 22.67 16.48
N ASN A 27 7.31 22.31 16.42
CA ASN A 27 8.20 22.51 15.28
C ASN A 27 7.98 21.52 14.12
N GLU A 28 7.20 20.46 14.32
CA GLU A 28 6.91 19.39 13.35
C GLU A 28 5.43 19.35 12.96
N LYS A 29 4.63 20.32 13.43
CA LYS A 29 3.21 20.39 13.12
C LYS A 29 3.00 20.69 11.64
N TRP A 30 2.12 19.91 11.03
CA TRP A 30 1.62 20.17 9.70
C TRP A 30 0.68 21.38 9.70
N ASN A 31 0.73 22.15 8.61
CA ASN A 31 -0.25 23.20 8.38
C ASN A 31 -1.54 22.59 7.80
N ILE A 32 -2.40 22.07 8.69
CA ILE A 32 -3.67 21.42 8.32
C ILE A 32 -4.58 22.35 7.51
N SER A 33 -4.56 23.66 7.76
CA SER A 33 -5.38 24.63 7.02
C SER A 33 -5.01 24.71 5.53
N ALA A 34 -3.72 24.55 5.23
CA ALA A 34 -3.17 24.51 3.88
C ALA A 34 -3.21 23.12 3.25
N MET A 35 -3.60 22.06 3.97
CA MET A 35 -3.70 20.71 3.42
C MET A 35 -5.09 20.47 2.82
N LYS A 36 -5.12 19.83 1.65
CA LYS A 36 -6.34 19.36 0.98
C LYS A 36 -6.23 17.84 0.79
N PRO A 37 -6.89 17.03 1.65
CA PRO A 37 -7.01 15.60 1.42
C PRO A 37 -7.76 15.33 0.12
N MET A 38 -7.21 14.47 -0.74
CA MET A 38 -7.86 13.98 -1.95
C MET A 38 -7.75 12.46 -2.01
N PRO A 39 -8.79 11.76 -2.51
CA PRO A 39 -8.73 10.33 -2.72
C PRO A 39 -7.53 9.98 -3.62
N SER A 40 -6.73 9.02 -3.18
CA SER A 40 -5.56 8.57 -3.92
C SER A 40 -5.25 7.12 -3.58
N PHE A 41 -4.41 6.50 -4.40
CA PHE A 41 -3.93 5.14 -4.19
C PHE A 41 -2.43 5.15 -4.22
N LEU A 42 -1.79 4.47 -3.28
CA LEU A 42 -0.38 4.10 -3.39
C LEU A 42 -0.29 2.69 -3.93
N TYR A 43 0.65 2.43 -4.83
CA TYR A 43 0.84 1.10 -5.39
C TYR A 43 2.31 0.81 -5.63
N ALA A 44 2.69 -0.44 -5.43
CA ALA A 44 4.01 -0.97 -5.67
C ALA A 44 3.87 -2.31 -6.39
N ASN A 45 4.20 -2.32 -7.68
CA ASN A 45 4.21 -3.50 -8.53
C ASN A 45 5.65 -3.94 -8.70
N LYS A 46 5.94 -5.22 -8.43
CA LYS A 46 7.31 -5.74 -8.53
C LYS A 46 7.34 -7.21 -8.92
N LYS A 47 8.38 -7.60 -9.66
CA LYS A 47 8.80 -9.01 -9.73
C LYS A 47 9.33 -9.45 -8.36
N VAL A 48 8.80 -10.54 -7.82
CA VAL A 48 9.16 -11.04 -6.50
C VAL A 48 9.77 -12.42 -6.59
N ASP A 49 10.82 -12.63 -5.80
CA ASP A 49 11.34 -13.96 -5.54
C ASP A 49 10.48 -14.65 -4.47
N ILE A 50 10.58 -15.98 -4.39
CA ILE A 50 9.84 -16.78 -3.41
C ILE A 50 10.77 -17.14 -2.25
N GLY A 51 10.29 -16.90 -1.03
CA GLY A 51 10.95 -17.30 0.21
C GLY A 51 11.47 -16.12 1.04
N GLY A 52 11.50 -16.32 2.36
CA GLY A 52 11.94 -15.31 3.33
C GLY A 52 11.06 -14.06 3.35
N THR A 53 11.69 -12.90 3.55
CA THR A 53 11.03 -11.59 3.49
C THR A 53 11.43 -10.89 2.21
N VAL A 54 10.44 -10.52 1.39
CA VAL A 54 10.67 -9.83 0.12
C VAL A 54 10.09 -8.43 0.17
N SER A 55 10.94 -7.43 -0.03
CA SER A 55 10.50 -6.03 -0.12
C SER A 55 10.05 -5.66 -1.54
N LEU A 56 8.87 -5.08 -1.63
CA LEU A 56 8.28 -4.50 -2.84
C LEU A 56 8.84 -3.11 -3.16
N LEU A 57 9.44 -2.42 -2.18
CA LEU A 57 10.05 -1.10 -2.33
C LEU A 57 11.54 -1.17 -1.96
N THR A 58 12.42 -0.95 -2.93
CA THR A 58 13.88 -0.83 -2.71
C THR A 58 14.33 0.63 -2.81
N GLY A 59 15.38 1.05 -2.09
CA GLY A 59 15.86 2.45 -2.13
C GLY A 59 16.24 2.98 -3.53
N SER A 60 16.33 2.10 -4.53
CA SER A 60 16.49 2.39 -5.97
C SER A 60 15.18 2.51 -6.76
N SER A 61 14.02 2.34 -6.11
CA SER A 61 12.72 2.35 -6.77
C SER A 61 12.43 3.75 -7.28
N VAL A 62 12.42 3.96 -8.58
CA VAL A 62 12.04 5.26 -9.13
C VAL A 62 10.55 5.26 -9.41
N ALA A 63 9.88 6.38 -9.15
CA ALA A 63 8.48 6.57 -9.49
C ALA A 63 8.28 6.37 -11.00
N LYS A 64 7.87 5.15 -11.38
CA LYS A 64 7.61 4.77 -12.76
C LYS A 64 6.10 4.70 -12.96
N ARG A 65 5.59 5.57 -13.83
CA ARG A 65 4.15 5.62 -14.16
C ARG A 65 3.66 4.21 -14.52
N GLY A 66 2.59 3.77 -13.85
CA GLY A 66 2.02 2.42 -14.03
C GLY A 66 2.67 1.28 -13.23
N VAL A 67 3.81 1.51 -12.58
CA VAL A 67 4.54 0.47 -11.80
C VAL A 67 4.60 0.79 -10.31
N THR A 68 5.07 1.99 -9.96
CA THR A 68 5.04 2.48 -8.58
C THR A 68 4.84 3.99 -8.57
N ASN A 69 4.14 4.50 -7.55
CA ASN A 69 4.03 5.94 -7.33
C ASN A 69 4.80 6.43 -6.10
N PHE A 70 5.65 5.57 -5.55
CA PHE A 70 6.70 5.96 -4.62
C PHE A 70 7.89 6.51 -5.41
N ASP A 71 8.46 7.61 -4.94
CA ASP A 71 9.69 8.18 -5.48
C ASP A 71 10.83 7.80 -4.53
N GLY A 72 11.51 6.70 -4.82
CA GLY A 72 12.30 5.95 -3.85
C GLY A 72 11.43 5.04 -2.99
N ASN A 73 11.82 4.94 -1.71
CA ASN A 73 11.02 4.30 -0.66
C ASN A 73 10.23 5.32 0.16
N SER A 74 10.19 6.60 -0.21
CA SER A 74 9.50 7.63 0.57
C SER A 74 8.41 8.34 -0.22
N LEU A 75 7.51 8.99 0.52
CA LEU A 75 6.55 9.91 -0.06
C LEU A 75 7.21 11.26 -0.33
N VAL A 76 6.79 11.90 -1.43
CA VAL A 76 7.22 13.26 -1.80
C VAL A 76 6.99 14.21 -0.62
N LYS A 77 8.03 14.98 -0.29
CA LYS A 77 8.01 15.95 0.82
C LYS A 77 6.77 16.85 0.78
N GLY A 78 6.12 17.03 1.93
CA GLY A 78 4.88 17.78 2.07
C GLY A 78 3.61 17.04 1.68
N ARG A 79 3.69 15.74 1.36
CA ARG A 79 2.52 14.89 1.10
C ARG A 79 2.44 13.76 2.11
N VAL A 80 1.42 13.84 2.96
CA VAL A 80 1.06 12.78 3.91
C VAL A 80 -0.04 11.93 3.28
N PHE A 81 0.05 10.62 3.44
CA PHE A 81 -0.97 9.68 2.98
C PHE A 81 -1.66 8.99 4.16
N VAL A 82 -2.99 8.94 4.12
CA VAL A 82 -3.80 8.23 5.12
C VAL A 82 -4.43 7.04 4.41
N ALA A 83 -3.94 5.85 4.74
CA ALA A 83 -4.46 4.59 4.22
C ALA A 83 -5.72 4.19 4.99
N SER A 84 -6.78 3.87 4.24
CA SER A 84 -8.05 3.35 4.74
C SER A 84 -8.31 1.90 4.34
N GLY A 85 -7.57 1.41 3.34
CA GLY A 85 -7.69 0.04 2.87
C GLY A 85 -6.42 -0.42 2.17
N ILE A 86 -6.31 -1.74 2.03
CA ILE A 86 -5.18 -2.38 1.37
C ILE A 86 -5.68 -3.54 0.51
N THR A 87 -5.00 -3.78 -0.59
CA THR A 87 -5.23 -4.95 -1.44
C THR A 87 -3.90 -5.44 -1.97
N MET A 88 -3.80 -6.75 -2.20
CA MET A 88 -2.70 -7.36 -2.92
C MET A 88 -3.26 -8.13 -4.11
N LYS A 89 -2.60 -7.98 -5.26
CA LYS A 89 -2.80 -8.81 -6.44
C LYS A 89 -1.49 -9.49 -6.81
N TYR A 90 -1.57 -10.55 -7.60
CA TYR A 90 -0.41 -11.26 -8.08
C TYR A 90 -0.58 -11.66 -9.54
N ALA A 91 0.50 -12.07 -10.19
CA ALA A 91 0.45 -12.69 -11.51
C ALA A 91 1.66 -13.59 -11.69
N ILE A 92 1.49 -14.64 -12.49
CA ILE A 92 2.59 -15.45 -13.01
C ILE A 92 2.68 -15.14 -14.50
N ALA A 93 3.80 -14.58 -14.92
CA ALA A 93 4.05 -14.17 -16.30
C ALA A 93 5.46 -14.56 -16.73
N ASP A 94 5.80 -14.37 -18.00
CA ASP A 94 7.17 -14.61 -18.47
C ASP A 94 8.16 -13.71 -17.73
N ALA A 95 9.32 -14.25 -17.38
CA ALA A 95 10.32 -13.58 -16.55
C ALA A 95 10.87 -12.27 -17.14
N ASN A 96 10.71 -12.09 -18.46
CA ASN A 96 11.12 -10.91 -19.22
C ASN A 96 9.98 -9.89 -19.43
N THR A 97 8.78 -10.17 -18.92
CA THR A 97 7.63 -9.26 -19.01
C THR A 97 7.90 -8.04 -18.13
N GLY A 98 7.74 -6.83 -18.69
CA GLY A 98 7.82 -5.61 -17.91
C GLY A 98 6.66 -5.52 -16.92
N GLU A 99 6.91 -5.04 -15.70
CA GLU A 99 5.91 -4.97 -14.61
C GLU A 99 4.64 -4.18 -15.00
N GLN A 100 4.75 -3.24 -15.95
CA GLN A 100 3.60 -2.49 -16.46
C GLN A 100 2.66 -3.31 -17.37
N ASP A 101 3.15 -4.39 -17.97
CA ASP A 101 2.42 -5.21 -18.94
C ASP A 101 1.82 -6.48 -18.29
N VAL A 102 2.05 -6.66 -16.98
CA VAL A 102 1.60 -7.82 -16.22
C VAL A 102 0.11 -7.69 -15.85
N ALA A 103 -0.67 -8.72 -16.20
CA ALA A 103 -2.08 -8.80 -15.85
C ALA A 103 -2.28 -9.29 -14.40
N TYR A 104 -2.18 -8.37 -13.44
CA TYR A 104 -2.39 -8.66 -12.02
C TYR A 104 -3.83 -9.11 -11.72
N SER A 105 -3.96 -10.32 -11.19
CA SER A 105 -5.22 -10.97 -10.83
C SER A 105 -5.24 -11.39 -9.37
N LEU A 106 -6.42 -11.71 -8.89
CA LEU A 106 -6.67 -12.34 -7.59
C LEU A 106 -7.06 -13.81 -7.76
N SER A 107 -7.50 -14.18 -8.96
CA SER A 107 -7.91 -15.53 -9.30
C SER A 107 -6.68 -16.41 -9.44
N GLN A 108 -6.66 -17.53 -8.70
CA GLN A 108 -5.64 -18.61 -8.72
C GLN A 108 -4.37 -18.38 -7.86
N MET A 109 -4.45 -17.56 -6.81
CA MET A 109 -3.27 -17.24 -6.00
C MET A 109 -2.62 -18.49 -5.41
N PRO A 110 -1.29 -18.68 -5.56
CA PRO A 110 -0.61 -19.82 -4.99
C PRO A 110 -0.82 -19.92 -3.48
N ASN A 111 -1.00 -21.14 -2.95
CA ASN A 111 -1.17 -21.38 -1.52
C ASN A 111 -0.07 -20.74 -0.67
N VAL A 112 1.17 -20.74 -1.18
CA VAL A 112 2.32 -20.11 -0.53
C VAL A 112 2.08 -18.62 -0.28
N LEU A 113 1.60 -17.89 -1.30
CA LEU A 113 1.24 -16.49 -1.15
C LEU A 113 0.01 -16.30 -0.26
N MET A 114 -0.98 -17.20 -0.32
CA MET A 114 -2.18 -17.09 0.53
C MET A 114 -1.85 -17.17 2.02
N GLN A 115 -0.83 -17.97 2.36
CA GLN A 115 -0.32 -18.13 3.73
C GLN A 115 0.75 -17.10 4.11
N SER A 116 1.08 -16.16 3.22
CA SER A 116 2.06 -15.12 3.49
C SER A 116 1.40 -13.88 4.13
N THR A 117 2.21 -13.09 4.84
CA THR A 117 1.76 -11.87 5.52
C THR A 117 2.30 -10.64 4.80
N LEU A 118 1.43 -9.66 4.53
CA LEU A 118 1.84 -8.36 4.02
C LEU A 118 2.07 -7.41 5.19
N VAL A 119 3.26 -6.83 5.23
CA VAL A 119 3.69 -5.92 6.29
C VAL A 119 4.09 -4.58 5.69
N VAL A 120 3.51 -3.50 6.20
CA VAL A 120 3.87 -2.12 5.85
C VAL A 120 4.49 -1.47 7.07
N LYS A 121 5.73 -1.01 6.94
CA LYS A 121 6.49 -0.37 8.01
C LYS A 121 6.91 1.03 7.64
N GLN A 122 7.04 1.88 8.65
CA GLN A 122 7.64 3.19 8.52
C GLN A 122 8.34 3.56 9.84
N LYS A 123 9.57 4.10 9.79
CA LYS A 123 10.36 4.43 11.02
C LYS A 123 10.48 3.26 12.01
N ASN A 124 10.60 2.03 11.51
CA ASN A 124 10.65 0.81 12.33
C ASN A 124 9.35 0.53 13.13
N GLU A 125 8.26 1.23 12.83
CA GLU A 125 6.91 0.96 13.33
C GLU A 125 6.13 0.16 12.27
N ILE A 126 5.43 -0.89 12.70
CA ILE A 126 4.53 -1.67 11.85
C ILE A 126 3.20 -0.92 11.78
N LEU A 127 2.88 -0.38 10.60
CA LEU A 127 1.64 0.34 10.37
C LEU A 127 0.49 -0.60 9.99
N ILE A 128 0.80 -1.62 9.19
CA ILE A 128 -0.16 -2.62 8.71
C ILE A 128 0.54 -3.97 8.72
N GLU A 129 -0.09 -4.98 9.32
CA GLU A 129 0.34 -6.37 9.27
C GLU A 129 -0.91 -7.22 9.09
N LEU A 130 -1.07 -7.80 7.90
CA LEU A 130 -2.27 -8.55 7.55
C LEU A 130 -1.92 -9.80 6.72
N PRO A 131 -2.51 -10.96 7.05
CA PRO A 131 -2.44 -12.14 6.18
C PRO A 131 -3.06 -11.87 4.82
N ILE A 132 -2.48 -12.41 3.76
CA ILE A 132 -2.99 -12.16 2.41
C ILE A 132 -4.31 -12.90 2.16
N SER A 133 -4.52 -14.05 2.80
CA SER A 133 -5.81 -14.76 2.80
C SER A 133 -6.99 -13.86 3.17
N ASP A 134 -6.80 -13.01 4.17
CA ASP A 134 -7.87 -12.18 4.72
C ASP A 134 -8.18 -11.02 3.76
N MET A 135 -7.14 -10.49 3.11
CA MET A 135 -7.29 -9.47 2.08
C MET A 135 -8.00 -10.00 0.83
N LEU A 136 -7.78 -11.27 0.46
CA LEU A 136 -8.48 -11.92 -0.64
C LEU A 136 -9.96 -12.16 -0.32
N ALA A 137 -10.27 -12.57 0.91
CA ALA A 137 -11.63 -12.83 1.35
C ALA A 137 -12.48 -11.55 1.47
N SER A 138 -11.84 -10.41 1.76
CA SER A 138 -12.53 -9.12 1.84
C SER A 138 -12.92 -8.59 0.47
N THR A 139 -14.20 -8.73 0.12
CA THR A 139 -14.81 -8.07 -1.04
C THR A 139 -15.75 -6.97 -0.56
N GLU A 140 -15.43 -5.71 -0.85
CA GLU A 140 -16.34 -4.58 -0.61
C GLU A 140 -16.85 -4.09 -1.97
N ASN A 141 -18.15 -4.26 -2.24
CA ASN A 141 -18.82 -3.82 -3.48
C ASN A 141 -18.14 -4.34 -4.78
N GLY A 142 -17.66 -5.58 -4.79
CA GLY A 142 -16.98 -6.19 -5.94
C GLY A 142 -15.51 -5.79 -6.12
N ASN A 143 -15.03 -4.80 -5.35
CA ASN A 143 -13.61 -4.48 -5.25
C ASN A 143 -12.99 -5.21 -4.06
N HIS A 144 -11.89 -5.91 -4.30
CA HIS A 144 -11.22 -6.71 -3.27
C HIS A 144 -10.27 -5.82 -2.46
N TYR A 145 -10.82 -4.91 -1.66
CA TYR A 145 -10.06 -4.12 -0.70
C TYR A 145 -10.40 -4.59 0.71
N PHE A 146 -9.35 -4.87 1.47
CA PHE A 146 -9.46 -5.03 2.91
C PHE A 146 -9.56 -3.65 3.54
N LYS A 147 -10.69 -3.38 4.20
CA LYS A 147 -10.89 -2.14 4.94
C LYS A 147 -10.16 -2.23 6.27
N LEU A 148 -9.25 -1.30 6.51
CA LEU A 148 -8.51 -1.26 7.76
C LEU A 148 -9.46 -0.84 8.90
N GLY A 149 -9.37 -1.51 10.05
CA GLY A 149 -10.13 -1.15 11.25
C GLY A 149 -9.71 0.20 11.85
N SER A 150 -8.49 0.65 11.53
CA SER A 150 -7.93 1.95 11.89
C SER A 150 -7.20 2.56 10.70
N PHE A 151 -7.12 3.89 10.64
CA PHE A 151 -6.35 4.56 9.59
C PHE A 151 -4.84 4.40 9.86
N ALA A 152 -4.10 3.98 8.84
CA ALA A 152 -2.64 3.96 8.86
C ALA A 152 -2.11 5.26 8.23
N LEU A 153 -1.22 5.94 8.94
CA LEU A 153 -0.64 7.22 8.54
C LEU A 153 0.75 6.99 7.96
N LEU A 154 0.95 7.35 6.70
CA LEU A 154 2.25 7.37 6.08
C LEU A 154 2.73 8.83 5.99
N GLU A 155 3.79 9.12 6.73
CA GLU A 155 4.41 10.45 6.78
C GLU A 155 5.24 10.75 5.53
N ASP A 156 5.42 12.04 5.26
CA ASP A 156 6.29 12.52 4.21
C ASP A 156 7.77 12.35 4.57
N ASP A 157 8.63 12.31 3.56
CA ASP A 157 10.11 12.25 3.71
C ASP A 157 10.60 11.12 4.62
N THR A 158 9.83 10.04 4.70
CA THR A 158 10.09 8.93 5.60
C THR A 158 10.06 7.63 4.80
N ILE A 159 11.08 6.78 5.02
CA ILE A 159 11.21 5.48 4.36
C ILE A 159 10.04 4.58 4.77
N THR A 160 9.24 4.23 3.78
CA THR A 160 8.18 3.23 3.82
C THR A 160 8.71 1.93 3.24
N GLU A 161 8.52 0.85 3.98
CA GLU A 161 8.86 -0.50 3.57
C GLU A 161 7.55 -1.28 3.39
N ILE A 162 7.38 -1.92 2.24
CA ILE A 162 6.26 -2.82 1.98
C ILE A 162 6.86 -4.20 1.72
N GLU A 163 6.62 -5.13 2.63
CA GLU A 163 7.25 -6.44 2.66
C GLU A 163 6.21 -7.55 2.59
N ILE A 164 6.54 -8.61 1.84
CA ILE A 164 5.82 -9.88 1.87
C ILE A 164 6.68 -10.85 2.69
N GLN A 165 6.13 -11.33 3.80
CA GLN A 165 6.75 -12.33 4.65
C GLN A 165 6.17 -13.70 4.30
N TYR A 166 6.98 -14.54 3.66
CA TYR A 166 6.60 -15.90 3.31
C TYR A 166 6.72 -16.83 4.52
N PRO A 167 5.90 -17.90 4.60
CA PRO A 167 6.08 -18.92 5.63
C PRO A 167 7.44 -19.62 5.50
N GLU A 168 7.95 -20.13 6.62
CA GLU A 168 9.25 -20.81 6.63
C GLU A 168 9.24 -22.04 5.71
N GLY A 169 10.28 -22.18 4.89
CA GLY A 169 10.37 -23.27 3.91
C GLY A 169 9.45 -23.12 2.68
N ALA A 170 8.81 -21.97 2.50
CA ALA A 170 8.01 -21.65 1.33
C ALA A 170 8.75 -21.93 0.01
N ARG A 171 8.16 -22.78 -0.82
CA ARG A 171 8.61 -23.06 -2.19
C ARG A 171 7.43 -23.06 -3.12
N LEU A 172 7.60 -22.43 -4.28
CA LEU A 172 6.62 -22.45 -5.35
C LEU A 172 7.33 -22.89 -6.62
N ASP A 173 6.91 -24.02 -7.16
CA ASP A 173 7.42 -24.55 -8.42
C ASP A 173 6.78 -23.78 -9.57
N LEU A 174 7.53 -22.83 -10.12
CA LEU A 174 7.16 -22.11 -11.34
C LEU A 174 7.69 -22.85 -12.56
N GLU A 175 6.92 -22.83 -13.65
CA GLU A 175 7.39 -23.34 -14.95
C GLU A 175 8.66 -22.58 -15.40
N THR A 176 9.55 -23.29 -16.09
CA THR A 176 10.81 -22.71 -16.59
C THR A 176 10.54 -21.46 -17.43
N GLY A 177 11.16 -20.34 -17.06
CA GLY A 177 11.00 -19.06 -17.74
C GLY A 177 9.84 -18.19 -17.22
N LYS A 178 9.04 -18.67 -16.27
CA LYS A 178 8.02 -17.88 -15.57
C LYS A 178 8.58 -17.22 -14.32
N ALA A 179 7.97 -16.10 -13.94
CA ALA A 179 8.25 -15.38 -12.72
C ALA A 179 6.96 -14.96 -12.01
N LEU A 180 7.06 -14.82 -10.69
CA LEU A 180 6.00 -14.29 -9.86
C LEU A 180 6.10 -12.77 -9.78
N PHE A 181 4.97 -12.10 -9.96
CA PHE A 181 4.83 -10.67 -9.80
C PHE A 181 3.78 -10.40 -8.73
N ALA A 182 4.08 -9.45 -7.85
CA ALA A 182 3.16 -8.99 -6.82
C ALA A 182 2.85 -7.51 -6.99
N SER A 183 1.62 -7.12 -6.64
CA SER A 183 1.14 -5.75 -6.66
C SER A 183 0.47 -5.48 -5.33
N ALA A 184 1.09 -4.65 -4.49
CA ALA A 184 0.45 -4.12 -3.29
C ALA A 184 -0.14 -2.75 -3.59
N ARG A 185 -1.40 -2.53 -3.21
CA ARG A 185 -2.09 -1.26 -3.41
C ARG A 185 -2.81 -0.82 -2.14
N LEU A 186 -2.45 0.36 -1.66
CA LEU A 186 -3.09 1.04 -0.55
C LEU A 186 -4.12 2.02 -1.10
N SER A 187 -5.35 1.96 -0.59
CA SER A 187 -6.41 2.94 -0.87
C SER A 187 -6.53 3.91 0.28
N GLY A 188 -6.76 5.18 -0.03
CA GLY A 188 -6.78 6.21 0.99
C GLY A 188 -6.84 7.61 0.43
N PHE A 189 -6.25 8.54 1.16
CA PHE A 189 -6.23 9.95 0.82
C PHE A 189 -4.82 10.49 0.93
N VAL A 190 -4.38 11.22 -0.10
CA VAL A 190 -3.14 11.98 -0.05
C VAL A 190 -3.46 13.45 0.21
N THR A 191 -2.60 14.11 0.97
CA THR A 191 -2.73 15.54 1.22
C THR A 191 -1.90 16.32 0.21
N TYR A 192 -2.54 17.30 -0.42
CA TYR A 192 -1.88 18.28 -1.27
C TYR A 192 -1.85 19.64 -0.58
N GLN A 193 -0.79 20.42 -0.81
CA GLN A 193 -0.79 21.81 -0.42
C GLN A 193 -1.76 22.61 -1.30
N LYS A 194 -2.65 23.38 -0.67
CA LYS A 194 -3.46 24.39 -1.33
C LYS A 194 -2.51 25.49 -1.81
N ARG A 195 -2.46 25.67 -3.12
CA ARG A 195 -1.84 26.84 -3.74
C ARG A 195 -2.82 28.00 -3.74
#